data_AF-A0A0A9WJT8-F1
#
_entry.id   AF-A0A0A9WJT8-F1
#
_cell.length_a   1.000
_cell.length_b   1.000
_cell.length_c   1.000
_cell.angle_alpha   90.00
_cell.angle_beta   90.00
_cell.angle_gamma   90.00
#
_symmetry.space_group_name_H-M   'P 1'
#
loop_
_entity.id
_entity.type
_entity.pdbx_description
1 polymer ?
#
loop_
_entity_poly.entity_id
_entity_poly.type
_entity_poly.pdbx_seq_one_letter_code
_entity_poly.pdbx_strand_id
1 'polypeptide(L)'
;MMDYPDGENGTKPNGRQATERTSLSNTAGDDNVPKVIIPDIDEAGFSFRKLWAFTGPGFLMSIAYLDPGNIESDLQSGAVASYRLLWILMWATVLGLVMQRLSARLCVVTGLHLAEMCYRQYKTLPRIFVWLMMEVAIIGSDMQEVIGT
;
A
#
# COMPACT_ATOMS: atom_id res chain seq x y z
N MET A 1 7.07 11.56 -78.56
CA MET A 1 6.29 10.73 -77.63
C MET A 1 5.84 11.67 -76.50
N MET A 2 4.99 12.65 -76.80
CA MET A 2 3.52 12.62 -76.66
C MET A 2 3.07 12.45 -75.20
N ASP A 3 2.84 13.59 -74.55
CA ASP A 3 1.72 13.80 -73.62
C ASP A 3 0.42 13.32 -74.26
N TYR A 4 -0.48 12.68 -73.49
CA TYR A 4 -1.94 12.86 -73.54
C TYR A 4 -2.61 12.19 -72.31
N PRO A 5 -3.80 12.65 -71.86
CA PRO A 5 -4.16 12.82 -70.44
C PRO A 5 -5.49 12.14 -70.00
N ASP A 6 -5.89 12.44 -68.76
CA ASP A 6 -7.25 12.58 -68.17
C ASP A 6 -8.32 11.47 -68.30
N GLY A 7 -8.96 11.15 -67.16
CA GLY A 7 -10.42 11.02 -67.12
C GLY A 7 -11.04 9.93 -66.23
N GLU A 8 -12.08 10.36 -65.47
CA GLU A 8 -13.18 9.59 -64.85
C GLU A 8 -12.89 8.91 -63.49
N ASN A 9 -13.29 9.42 -62.31
CA ASN A 9 -14.52 10.05 -61.81
C ASN A 9 -15.73 9.10 -61.70
N GLY A 10 -16.14 8.75 -60.47
CA GLY A 10 -17.17 7.74 -60.21
C GLY A 10 -17.63 7.53 -58.74
N THR A 11 -18.00 8.61 -58.05
CA THR A 11 -19.21 8.80 -57.20
C THR A 11 -19.77 7.70 -56.22
N LYS A 12 -19.50 7.90 -54.90
CA LYS A 12 -20.40 7.84 -53.68
C LYS A 12 -21.04 6.50 -53.20
N PRO A 13 -21.60 6.35 -51.95
CA PRO A 13 -21.80 7.30 -50.81
C PRO A 13 -21.49 6.80 -49.36
N ASN A 14 -21.34 7.78 -48.45
CA ASN A 14 -21.92 7.92 -47.09
C ASN A 14 -21.66 6.87 -45.97
N GLY A 15 -21.06 7.33 -44.87
CA GLY A 15 -21.19 6.66 -43.57
C GLY A 15 -20.29 7.16 -42.43
N ARG A 16 -20.75 8.21 -41.73
CA ARG A 16 -20.37 8.64 -40.36
C ARG A 16 -19.13 9.55 -40.19
N GLN A 17 -19.44 10.79 -39.84
CA GLN A 17 -18.58 11.72 -39.11
C GLN A 17 -18.09 11.09 -37.80
N ALA A 18 -16.80 11.21 -37.53
CA ALA A 18 -16.27 11.26 -36.16
C ALA A 18 -15.18 12.34 -36.16
N THR A 19 -15.59 13.53 -35.75
CA THR A 19 -14.74 14.71 -35.58
C THR A 19 -14.00 14.55 -34.26
N GLU A 20 -12.76 14.06 -34.28
CA GLU A 20 -11.84 14.23 -33.14
C GLU A 20 -10.57 14.93 -33.62
N ARG A 21 -10.73 16.24 -33.86
CA ARG A 21 -9.62 17.18 -33.67
C ARG A 21 -9.44 17.32 -32.16
N THR A 22 -8.64 16.45 -31.55
CA THR A 22 -8.07 16.74 -30.23
C THR A 22 -6.98 17.78 -30.44
N SER A 23 -7.44 19.02 -30.58
CA SER A 23 -6.64 20.21 -30.44
C SER A 23 -6.08 20.19 -29.02
N LEU A 24 -4.87 19.67 -28.83
CA LEU A 24 -4.06 20.01 -27.66
C LEU A 24 -3.68 21.48 -27.82
N SER A 25 -4.61 22.32 -27.40
CA SER A 25 -4.40 23.74 -27.15
C SER A 25 -3.20 23.86 -26.22
N ASN A 26 -2.20 24.60 -26.67
CA ASN A 26 -1.19 25.21 -25.81
C ASN A 26 -1.91 26.08 -24.77
N THR A 27 -2.35 25.47 -23.68
CA THR A 27 -2.67 26.19 -22.45
C THR A 27 -1.36 26.28 -21.68
N ALA A 28 -0.67 27.40 -21.91
CA ALA A 28 0.25 27.95 -20.95
C ALA A 28 -0.46 28.07 -19.59
N GLY A 29 0.17 27.55 -18.54
CA GLY A 29 -0.21 27.81 -17.15
C GLY A 29 -1.20 26.80 -16.56
N ASP A 30 -0.67 25.67 -16.09
CA ASP A 30 -1.03 25.19 -14.75
C ASP A 30 0.07 24.27 -14.22
N ASP A 31 1.17 24.89 -13.78
CA ASP A 31 2.30 24.23 -13.12
C ASP A 31 2.01 23.93 -11.63
N ASN A 32 0.73 23.88 -11.21
CA ASN A 32 0.31 23.66 -9.82
C ASN A 32 -0.04 22.20 -9.49
N VAL A 33 0.69 21.24 -10.05
CA VAL A 33 0.86 19.96 -9.34
C VAL A 33 1.97 20.22 -8.33
N PRO A 34 1.74 20.09 -7.01
CA PRO A 34 2.82 20.18 -6.02
C PRO A 34 3.78 19.02 -6.26
N LYS A 35 4.74 19.25 -7.15
CA LYS A 35 5.84 18.35 -7.46
C LYS A 35 6.70 18.34 -6.21
N VAL A 36 6.68 17.22 -5.48
CA VAL A 36 7.47 17.02 -4.27
C VAL A 36 8.93 17.34 -4.60
N ILE A 37 9.39 18.53 -4.18
CA ILE A 37 10.75 18.99 -4.36
C ILE A 37 11.61 18.16 -3.41
N ILE A 38 12.31 17.18 -3.95
CA ILE A 38 13.32 16.41 -3.22
C ILE A 38 14.60 17.24 -3.32
N PRO A 39 15.09 17.86 -2.24
CA PRO A 39 16.36 18.57 -2.28
C PRO A 39 17.48 17.55 -2.48
N ASP A 40 18.21 17.73 -3.58
CA ASP A 40 19.46 17.03 -3.89
C ASP A 40 20.55 17.55 -2.92
N ILE A 41 21.24 16.58 -2.30
CA ILE A 41 22.51 16.58 -1.55
C ILE A 41 23.05 17.92 -0.99
N ASP A 42 23.29 18.06 0.32
CA ASP A 42 24.68 17.88 0.83
C ASP A 42 24.83 17.74 2.37
N GLU A 43 23.77 17.55 3.15
CA GLU A 43 23.94 17.54 4.61
C GLU A 43 24.13 16.13 5.18
N ALA A 44 25.39 15.81 5.52
CA ALA A 44 25.83 14.66 6.30
C ALA A 44 25.37 14.75 7.79
N GLY A 45 24.07 15.00 8.02
CA GLY A 45 23.47 15.16 9.34
C GLY A 45 22.09 14.52 9.43
N PHE A 46 21.76 14.00 10.62
CA PHE A 46 20.47 13.36 10.92
C PHE A 46 19.32 14.36 10.77
N SER A 47 18.73 14.44 9.58
CA SER A 47 17.61 15.37 9.32
C SER A 47 16.35 14.87 10.00
N PHE A 48 16.00 15.45 11.13
CA PHE A 48 14.72 15.19 11.82
C PHE A 48 13.53 15.36 10.87
N ARG A 49 13.57 16.29 9.92
CA ARG A 49 12.51 16.45 8.91
C ARG A 49 12.35 15.22 8.02
N LYS A 50 13.47 14.56 7.67
CA LYS A 50 13.50 13.30 6.91
C LYS A 50 13.01 12.14 7.81
N LEU A 51 13.41 12.09 9.08
CA LEU A 51 12.89 11.13 10.06
C LEU A 51 11.37 11.23 10.19
N TRP A 52 10.82 12.42 10.40
CA TRP A 52 9.38 12.65 10.51
C TRP A 52 8.62 12.24 9.24
N ALA A 53 9.18 12.52 8.05
CA ALA A 53 8.58 12.10 6.78
C ALA A 53 8.53 10.57 6.60
N PHE A 54 9.49 9.82 7.15
CA PHE A 54 9.55 8.35 7.06
C PHE A 54 9.02 7.61 8.30
N THR A 55 8.63 8.31 9.36
CA THR A 55 8.13 7.71 10.62
C THR A 55 6.69 7.20 10.50
N GLY A 56 5.92 7.68 9.52
CA GLY A 56 4.49 7.36 9.36
C GLY A 56 4.13 5.86 9.46
N PRO A 57 4.75 4.96 8.68
CA PRO A 57 4.43 3.53 8.73
C PRO A 57 4.74 2.86 10.07
N GLY A 58 5.86 3.25 10.70
CA GLY A 58 6.26 2.73 12.01
C GLY A 58 5.37 3.24 13.15
N PHE A 59 4.93 4.50 13.06
CA PHE A 59 3.99 5.09 14.01
C PHE A 59 2.61 4.42 13.93
N LEU A 60 2.09 4.19 12.72
CA LEU A 60 0.82 3.47 12.52
C LEU A 60 0.88 2.05 13.13
N MET A 61 1.98 1.34 12.93
CA MET A 61 2.19 0.04 13.57
C MET A 61 2.31 0.10 15.09
N SER A 62 2.88 1.19 15.64
CA SER A 62 3.01 1.37 17.08
C SER A 62 1.65 1.60 17.75
N ILE A 63 0.77 2.38 17.12
CA ILE A 63 -0.60 2.59 17.61
C ILE A 63 -1.36 1.26 17.63
N ALA A 64 -1.33 0.50 16.53
CA ALA A 64 -2.00 -0.81 16.46
C ALA A 64 -1.45 -1.86 17.44
N TYR A 65 -0.24 -1.68 17.98
CA TYR A 65 0.27 -2.55 19.05
C TYR A 65 -0.18 -2.07 20.44
N LEU A 66 -0.41 -0.77 20.59
CA LEU A 66 -0.81 -0.10 21.82
C LEU A 66 -2.34 0.05 21.94
N ASP A 67 -3.09 -0.91 21.40
CA ASP A 67 -4.54 -0.92 21.54
C ASP A 67 -4.95 -1.10 23.02
N PRO A 68 -5.95 -0.34 23.51
CA PRO A 68 -6.28 -0.30 24.94
C PRO A 68 -6.62 -1.67 25.52
N GLY A 69 -7.27 -2.55 24.74
CA GLY A 69 -7.62 -3.90 25.18
C GLY A 69 -6.41 -4.84 25.35
N ASN A 70 -5.37 -4.68 24.51
CA ASN A 70 -4.16 -5.50 24.63
C ASN A 70 -3.37 -5.12 25.89
N ILE A 71 -3.27 -3.81 26.17
CA ILE A 71 -2.59 -3.30 27.37
C ILE A 71 -3.37 -3.67 28.64
N GLU A 72 -4.70 -3.59 28.63
CA GLU A 72 -5.55 -3.96 29.77
C GLU A 72 -5.42 -5.45 30.10
N SER A 73 -5.51 -6.33 29.09
CA SER A 73 -5.41 -7.77 29.29
C SER A 73 -4.01 -8.21 29.76
N ASP A 74 -2.95 -7.64 29.18
CA ASP A 74 -1.57 -7.93 29.59
C ASP A 74 -1.30 -7.43 31.02
N LEU A 75 -1.83 -6.26 31.39
CA LEU A 75 -1.69 -5.73 32.75
C LEU A 75 -2.50 -6.53 33.76
N GLN A 76 -3.72 -6.95 33.41
CA GLN A 76 -4.57 -7.80 34.25
C GLN A 76 -3.95 -9.19 34.45
N SER A 77 -3.46 -9.80 33.38
CA SER A 77 -2.74 -11.08 33.42
C SER A 77 -1.43 -10.95 34.21
N GLY A 78 -0.73 -9.82 34.07
CA GLY A 78 0.44 -9.45 34.87
C GLY A 78 0.12 -9.24 36.35
N ALA A 79 -1.02 -8.63 36.69
CA ALA A 79 -1.44 -8.44 38.09
C ALA A 79 -1.74 -9.79 38.77
N VAL A 80 -2.31 -10.75 38.05
CA VAL A 80 -2.63 -12.10 38.57
C VAL A 80 -1.40 -13.01 38.61
N ALA A 81 -0.52 -12.94 37.60
CA ALA A 81 0.66 -13.80 37.48
C ALA A 81 1.98 -13.14 37.94
N SER A 82 1.89 -11.93 38.50
CA SER A 82 3.00 -11.04 38.90
C SER A 82 4.02 -10.80 37.78
N TYR A 83 5.05 -11.64 37.67
CA TYR A 83 6.16 -11.47 36.71
C TYR A 83 6.40 -12.72 35.85
N ARG A 84 5.60 -13.77 36.02
CA ARG A 84 5.84 -15.06 35.36
C ARG A 84 5.62 -15.04 33.86
N LEU A 85 4.88 -14.06 33.33
CA LEU A 85 4.61 -13.89 31.90
C LEU A 85 5.57 -12.93 31.19
N LEU A 86 6.36 -12.15 31.94
CA LEU A 86 7.21 -11.09 31.37
C LEU A 86 8.22 -11.63 30.35
N TRP A 87 8.77 -12.83 30.61
CA TRP A 87 9.72 -13.46 29.70
C TRP A 87 9.07 -13.91 28.39
N ILE A 88 7.83 -14.41 28.43
CA ILE A 88 7.06 -14.78 27.24
C ILE A 88 6.70 -13.53 26.44
N LEU A 89 6.24 -12.47 27.12
CA LEU A 89 5.94 -11.19 26.50
C LEU A 89 7.16 -10.61 25.78
N MET A 90 8.33 -10.62 26.43
CA MET A 90 9.58 -10.18 25.81
C MET A 90 9.91 -10.98 24.54
N TRP A 91 9.78 -12.31 24.57
CA TRP A 91 9.98 -13.14 23.38
C TRP A 91 8.93 -12.85 22.29
N ALA A 92 7.67 -12.64 22.66
CA ALA A 92 6.60 -12.29 21.72
C ALA A 92 6.89 -10.96 21.01
N THR A 93 7.32 -9.93 21.73
CA THR A 93 7.69 -8.64 21.13
C THR A 93 8.90 -8.76 20.19
N VAL A 94 9.91 -9.56 20.56
CA VAL A 94 11.08 -9.82 19.69
C VAL A 94 10.66 -10.53 18.40
N LEU A 95 9.83 -11.57 18.49
CA LEU A 95 9.31 -12.27 17.32
C LEU A 95 8.44 -11.36 16.44
N GLY A 96 7.59 -10.53 17.06
CA GLY A 96 6.78 -9.54 16.35
C GLY A 96 7.63 -8.55 15.56
N LEU A 97 8.71 -8.04 16.16
CA LEU A 97 9.64 -7.11 15.51
C LEU A 97 10.38 -7.77 14.34
N VAL A 98 10.78 -9.04 14.47
CA VAL A 98 11.40 -9.82 13.38
C VAL A 98 10.40 -10.00 12.23
N MET A 99 9.14 -10.38 12.52
CA MET A 99 8.09 -10.56 11.52
C MET A 99 7.76 -9.24 10.80
N GLN A 100 7.62 -8.13 11.53
CA GLN A 100 7.41 -6.80 10.94
C GLN A 100 8.58 -6.40 10.03
N ARG A 101 9.83 -6.62 10.44
CA ARG A 101 11.00 -6.35 9.60
C ARG A 101 10.99 -7.18 8.33
N LEU A 102 10.65 -8.47 8.42
CA LEU A 102 10.56 -9.36 7.25
C LEU A 102 9.46 -8.93 6.29
N SER A 103 8.28 -8.59 6.82
CA SER A 103 7.14 -8.09 6.05
C SER A 103 7.49 -6.76 5.34
N ALA A 104 8.08 -5.81 6.07
CA ALA A 104 8.53 -4.55 5.51
C ALA A 104 9.58 -4.76 4.42
N ARG A 105 10.56 -5.65 4.65
CA ARG A 105 11.59 -5.97 3.64
C ARG A 105 10.97 -6.62 2.41
N LEU A 106 9.99 -7.50 2.58
CA LEU A 106 9.26 -8.11 1.48
C LEU A 106 8.56 -7.01 0.65
N CYS A 107 7.74 -6.17 1.29
CA CYS A 107 7.02 -5.09 0.63
C CYS A 107 7.95 -4.12 -0.12
N VAL A 108 9.10 -3.78 0.46
CA VAL A 108 10.07 -2.87 -0.17
C VAL A 108 10.77 -3.50 -1.37
N VAL A 109 11.12 -4.79 -1.30
CA VAL A 109 11.85 -5.48 -2.38
C VAL A 109 10.92 -5.85 -3.54
N THR A 110 9.70 -6.31 -3.25
CA THR A 110 8.75 -6.75 -4.29
C THR A 110 7.83 -5.62 -4.77
N GLY A 111 7.65 -4.55 -3.98
CA GLY A 111 6.66 -3.50 -4.21
C GLY A 111 5.21 -3.97 -4.01
N LEU A 112 5.02 -5.18 -3.46
CA LEU A 112 3.73 -5.87 -3.38
C LEU A 112 3.44 -6.28 -1.93
N HIS A 113 2.18 -6.17 -1.50
CA HIS A 113 1.80 -6.58 -0.14
C HIS A 113 1.76 -8.11 0.01
N LEU A 114 1.91 -8.60 1.25
CA LEU A 114 1.98 -10.03 1.55
C LEU A 114 0.81 -10.84 0.94
N ALA A 115 -0.41 -10.29 1.00
CA ALA A 115 -1.58 -10.94 0.40
C ALA A 115 -1.48 -11.08 -1.13
N GLU A 116 -0.87 -10.12 -1.82
CA GLU A 116 -0.67 -10.19 -3.27
C GLU A 116 0.43 -11.18 -3.64
N MET A 117 1.50 -11.24 -2.84
CA MET A 117 2.53 -12.27 -2.97
C MET A 117 1.95 -13.67 -2.77
N CYS A 118 1.12 -13.87 -1.75
CA CYS A 118 0.40 -15.13 -1.56
C CYS A 118 -0.53 -15.43 -2.75
N TYR A 119 -1.28 -14.43 -3.23
CA TYR A 119 -2.17 -14.62 -4.37
C TYR A 119 -1.43 -15.07 -5.64
N ARG A 120 -0.25 -14.48 -5.92
CA ARG A 120 0.58 -14.80 -7.09
C ARG A 120 1.29 -16.16 -6.97
N GLN A 121 1.73 -16.54 -5.77
CA GLN A 121 2.47 -17.78 -5.52
C GLN A 121 1.54 -19.02 -5.45
N TYR A 122 0.30 -18.86 -4.95
CA TYR A 122 -0.58 -19.98 -4.64
C TYR A 122 -1.64 -20.28 -5.70
N LYS A 123 -1.89 -21.58 -5.93
CA LYS A 123 -3.04 -22.10 -6.69
C LYS A 123 -4.36 -21.75 -6.00
N THR A 124 -5.47 -21.90 -6.73
CA THR A 124 -6.83 -21.46 -6.31
C THR A 124 -7.29 -21.98 -4.95
N LEU A 125 -6.94 -23.21 -4.54
CA LEU A 125 -7.36 -23.78 -3.25
C LEU A 125 -6.70 -23.09 -2.02
N PRO A 126 -5.36 -23.07 -1.87
CA PRO A 126 -4.71 -22.40 -0.74
C PRO A 126 -4.99 -20.89 -0.71
N ARG A 127 -5.25 -20.26 -1.86
CA ARG A 127 -5.67 -18.86 -1.94
C ARG A 127 -6.98 -18.59 -1.21
N ILE A 128 -8.00 -19.43 -1.44
CA ILE A 128 -9.30 -19.29 -0.77
C ILE A 128 -9.14 -19.55 0.74
N PHE A 129 -8.30 -20.51 1.13
CA PHE A 129 -8.04 -20.80 2.53
C PHE A 129 -7.37 -19.62 3.26
N VAL A 130 -6.33 -19.01 2.67
CA VAL A 130 -5.66 -17.84 3.23
C VAL A 130 -6.60 -16.64 3.31
N TRP A 131 -7.45 -16.45 2.30
CA TRP A 131 -8.47 -15.40 2.32
C TRP A 131 -9.46 -15.60 3.47
N LEU A 132 -10.00 -16.82 3.64
CA LEU A 132 -10.92 -17.14 4.73
C LEU A 132 -10.28 -16.94 6.11
N MET A 133 -9.05 -17.44 6.30
CA MET A 133 -8.30 -17.27 7.54
C MET A 133 -8.09 -15.80 7.89
N MET A 134 -7.80 -14.97 6.88
CA MET A 134 -7.57 -13.54 7.11
C MET A 134 -8.86 -12.80 7.39
N GLU A 135 -9.97 -13.16 6.75
CA GLU A 135 -11.30 -12.61 7.06
C GLU A 135 -11.69 -12.90 8.51
N VAL A 136 -11.52 -14.15 8.96
CA VAL A 136 -11.77 -14.54 10.36
C VAL A 136 -10.85 -13.80 11.32
N ALA A 137 -9.58 -13.61 10.97
CA ALA A 137 -8.63 -12.86 11.80
C ALA A 137 -9.03 -11.39 11.97
N ILE A 138 -9.50 -10.74 10.90
CA ILE A 138 -9.95 -9.34 10.94
C ILE A 138 -11.19 -9.21 11.83
N ILE A 139 -12.19 -10.08 11.65
CA ILE A 139 -13.40 -10.09 12.49
C ILE A 139 -13.05 -10.34 13.97
N GLY A 140 -12.10 -11.24 14.23
CA GLY A 140 -11.64 -11.52 15.60
C GLY A 140 -10.88 -10.37 16.24
N SER A 141 -10.15 -9.57 15.44
CA SER A 141 -9.48 -8.35 15.91
C SER A 141 -10.50 -7.25 16.24
N ASP A 142 -11.49 -7.04 15.36
CA ASP A 142 -12.56 -6.04 15.53
C ASP A 142 -13.48 -6.39 16.72
N MET A 143 -13.75 -7.68 16.96
CA MET A 143 -14.56 -8.13 18.10
C MET A 143 -13.98 -7.71 19.46
N GLN A 144 -12.64 -7.62 19.59
CA GLN A 144 -12.01 -7.18 20.85
C GLN A 144 -12.26 -5.69 21.12
N GLU A 145 -12.38 -4.88 20.07
CA GLU A 145 -12.74 -3.46 20.18
C GLU A 145 -14.19 -3.30 20.64
N VAL A 146 -15.11 -4.15 20.17
CA VAL A 146 -16.55 -4.08 20.51
C VAL A 146 -16.85 -4.60 21.93
N ILE A 147 -16.15 -5.64 22.38
CA ILE A 147 -16.38 -6.25 23.71
C ILE A 147 -15.63 -5.50 24.82
N GLY A 148 -14.56 -4.76 24.48
CA GLY A 148 -13.74 -4.00 25.41
C GLY A 148 -14.27 -2.60 25.78
N THR A 149 -15.42 -2.15 25.27
CA THR A 149 -16.07 -0.87 25.64
C THR A 149 -17.21 -1.04 26.61
#